data_AF-F9UM73-F1
#
_entry.id   AF-F9UM73-F1
#
_cell.length_a   1.000
_cell.length_b   1.000
_cell.length_c   1.000
_cell.angle_alpha   90.00
_cell.angle_beta   90.00
_cell.angle_gamma   90.00
#
_symmetry.space_group_name_H-M   'P 1'
#
loop_
_entity.id
_entity.type
_entity.pdbx_description
1 polymer ?
#
loop_
_entity_poly.entity_id
_entity_poly.type
_entity_poly.pdbx_seq_one_letter_code
_entity_poly.pdbx_strand_id
1 'polypeptide(L)'
;MGAAIDITGQHFGRLIAVHRAGRAKNGNALWFCQCQCGRTCVVDSYVLRHGKTRSCGCLAVEQSRQNIFNNPQAVSHMGDPRNLKIRDHHTDVSSIKKSKRNTSGVVGVSYDKQSGSWVAHFYYKGTYILNKHFAHFEDAVRARHAMEQQYLTSSDN
;
A
#
# COMPACT_ATOMS: atom_id res chain seq x y z
N MET A 1 28.90 -6.92 -34.26
CA MET A 1 28.13 -7.05 -33.01
C MET A 1 28.68 -6.03 -32.03
N GLY A 2 27.93 -4.96 -31.73
CA GLY A 2 28.41 -3.92 -30.81
C GLY A 2 28.63 -4.50 -29.41
N ALA A 3 29.79 -4.21 -28.82
CA ALA A 3 30.13 -4.67 -27.48
C ALA A 3 29.07 -4.23 -26.46
N ALA A 4 28.71 -5.12 -25.54
CA ALA A 4 27.81 -4.78 -24.45
C ALA A 4 28.49 -3.71 -23.58
N ILE A 5 27.85 -2.55 -23.45
CA ILE A 5 28.38 -1.45 -22.63
C ILE A 5 28.34 -1.88 -21.17
N ASP A 6 29.52 -2.02 -20.56
CA ASP A 6 29.67 -2.22 -19.13
C ASP A 6 29.52 -0.86 -18.41
N ILE A 7 28.55 -0.78 -17.51
CA ILE A 7 28.28 0.40 -16.69
C ILE A 7 28.46 0.11 -15.20
N THR A 8 29.17 -0.97 -14.85
CA THR A 8 29.48 -1.31 -13.45
C THR A 8 30.18 -0.14 -12.75
N GLY A 9 29.74 0.18 -11.54
CA GLY A 9 30.25 1.28 -10.72
C GLY A 9 29.76 2.67 -11.16
N GLN A 10 29.03 2.80 -12.27
CA GLN A 10 28.56 4.12 -12.72
C GLN A 10 27.35 4.61 -11.91
N HIS A 11 27.31 5.93 -11.72
CA HIS A 11 26.26 6.63 -11.00
C HIS A 11 25.22 7.21 -11.96
N PHE A 12 23.94 6.93 -11.68
CA PHE A 12 22.78 7.44 -12.39
C PHE A 12 21.85 8.14 -11.41
N GLY A 13 22.12 9.41 -11.13
CA GLY A 13 21.46 10.14 -10.04
C GLY A 13 21.79 9.52 -8.68
N ARG A 14 20.78 8.94 -8.01
CA ARG A 14 20.93 8.24 -6.72
C ARG A 14 21.18 6.75 -6.86
N LEU A 15 21.27 6.22 -8.08
CA LEU A 15 21.52 4.81 -8.36
C LEU A 15 22.99 4.58 -8.69
N ILE A 16 23.54 3.48 -8.20
CA ILE A 16 24.88 2.98 -8.54
C ILE A 16 24.68 1.61 -9.18
N ALA A 17 25.16 1.42 -10.41
CA ALA A 17 25.08 0.12 -11.07
C ALA A 17 26.10 -0.85 -10.44
N VAL A 18 25.63 -1.97 -9.90
CA VAL A 18 26.47 -2.94 -9.17
C VAL A 18 26.88 -4.09 -10.07
N HIS A 19 25.93 -4.72 -10.75
CA HIS A 19 26.21 -5.80 -11.69
C HIS A 19 25.06 -5.98 -12.69
N ARG A 20 25.32 -6.73 -13.76
CA ARG A 20 24.30 -7.10 -14.72
C ARG A 20 23.34 -8.12 -14.10
N ALA A 21 22.03 -7.86 -14.20
CA ALA A 21 20.96 -8.70 -13.67
C ALA A 21 20.29 -9.58 -14.74
N GLY A 22 20.61 -9.36 -16.01
CA GLY A 22 20.10 -10.16 -17.13
C GLY A 22 19.83 -9.34 -18.37
N ARG A 23 18.76 -9.72 -19.08
CA ARG A 23 18.33 -9.10 -20.33
C ARG A 23 16.82 -8.86 -20.30
N ALA A 24 16.39 -7.68 -20.72
CA ALA A 24 14.98 -7.36 -20.87
C ALA A 24 14.43 -7.97 -22.19
N LYS A 25 13.10 -8.02 -22.31
CA LYS A 25 12.41 -8.57 -23.50
C LYS A 25 12.77 -7.83 -24.80
N ASN A 26 13.11 -6.54 -24.69
CA ASN A 26 13.58 -5.69 -25.79
C ASN A 26 15.05 -5.95 -26.18
N GLY A 27 15.76 -6.87 -25.51
CA GLY A 27 17.15 -7.18 -25.77
C GLY A 27 18.16 -6.27 -25.08
N ASN A 28 17.75 -5.29 -24.26
CA ASN A 28 18.66 -4.46 -23.48
C ASN A 28 19.21 -5.19 -22.26
N ALA A 29 20.38 -4.79 -21.80
CA ALA A 29 20.94 -5.29 -20.54
C ALA A 29 20.16 -4.72 -19.34
N LEU A 30 19.77 -5.60 -18.42
CA LEU A 30 19.24 -5.21 -17.13
C LEU A 30 20.38 -5.12 -16.12
N TRP A 31 20.33 -4.10 -15.27
CA TRP A 31 21.34 -3.79 -14.28
C TRP A 31 20.73 -3.76 -12.89
N PHE A 32 21.36 -4.48 -11.96
CA PHE A 32 21.07 -4.36 -10.55
C PHE A 32 21.72 -3.09 -10.02
N CYS A 33 20.93 -2.22 -9.42
CA CYS A 33 21.38 -0.94 -8.91
C CYS A 33 21.14 -0.83 -7.41
N GLN A 34 22.13 -0.28 -6.70
CA GLN A 34 22.02 0.15 -5.32
C GLN A 34 21.60 1.61 -5.28
N CYS A 35 20.53 1.93 -4.57
CA CYS A 35 20.11 3.31 -4.36
C CYS A 35 20.76 3.88 -3.08
N GLN A 36 21.08 5.17 -3.11
CA GLN A 36 21.54 5.92 -1.92
C GLN A 36 20.53 5.89 -0.74
N CYS A 37 19.24 5.62 -0.99
CA CYS A 37 18.26 5.43 0.10
C CYS A 37 18.32 4.02 0.75
N GLY A 38 19.28 3.18 0.38
CA GLY A 38 19.47 1.82 0.92
C GLY A 38 18.69 0.71 0.19
N ARG A 39 17.69 1.05 -0.62
CA ARG A 39 16.94 0.08 -1.45
C ARG A 39 17.67 -0.25 -2.75
N THR A 40 17.29 -1.37 -3.35
CA THR A 40 17.80 -1.84 -4.63
C THR A 40 16.71 -1.85 -5.69
N CYS A 41 17.10 -1.80 -6.96
CA CYS A 41 16.17 -1.95 -8.08
C CYS A 41 16.89 -2.51 -9.30
N VAL A 42 16.16 -3.20 -10.18
CA VAL A 42 16.67 -3.66 -11.47
C VAL A 42 16.15 -2.73 -12.56
N VAL A 43 17.05 -2.14 -13.35
CA VAL A 43 16.72 -1.11 -14.33
C VAL A 43 17.37 -1.44 -15.68
N ASP A 44 16.68 -1.09 -16.76
CA ASP A 44 17.18 -1.21 -18.13
C ASP A 44 18.34 -0.23 -18.40
N SER A 45 19.41 -0.71 -19.06
CA SER A 45 20.60 0.09 -19.37
C SER A 45 20.31 1.32 -20.23
N TYR A 46 19.32 1.25 -21.12
CA TYR A 46 18.87 2.39 -21.90
C TYR A 46 18.25 3.46 -20.99
N VAL A 47 17.40 3.05 -20.05
CA VAL A 47 16.69 3.94 -19.11
C VAL A 47 17.67 4.63 -18.15
N LEU A 48 18.68 3.90 -17.67
CA LEU A 48 19.76 4.47 -16.85
C LEU A 48 20.57 5.52 -17.63
N ARG A 49 21.08 5.16 -18.81
CA ARG A 49 21.94 6.05 -19.62
C ARG A 49 21.23 7.31 -20.10
N HIS A 50 19.92 7.24 -20.37
CA HIS A 50 19.12 8.41 -20.77
C HIS A 50 18.55 9.17 -19.57
N GLY A 51 18.92 8.81 -18.34
CA GLY A 51 18.51 9.52 -17.12
C GLY A 51 17.01 9.44 -16.81
N LYS A 52 16.27 8.50 -17.42
CA LYS A 52 14.83 8.31 -17.18
C LYS A 52 14.55 7.77 -15.78
N THR A 53 15.45 6.94 -15.25
CA THR A 53 15.38 6.45 -13.87
C THR A 53 16.63 6.88 -13.12
N ARG A 54 16.43 7.66 -12.05
CA ARG A 54 17.50 8.29 -11.25
C ARG A 54 17.45 7.87 -9.78
N SER A 55 16.50 7.02 -9.40
CA SER A 55 16.32 6.48 -8.04
C SER A 55 15.47 5.22 -8.11
N CYS A 56 15.39 4.46 -7.01
CA CYS A 56 14.48 3.33 -6.88
C CYS A 56 12.99 3.73 -6.72
N GLY A 57 12.64 5.00 -6.99
CA GLY A 57 11.33 5.59 -6.72
C GLY A 57 11.29 6.49 -5.49
N CYS A 58 12.33 6.50 -4.65
CA CYS A 58 12.40 7.34 -3.44
C CYS A 58 12.28 8.84 -3.75
N LEU A 59 12.92 9.28 -4.84
CA LEU A 59 12.94 10.68 -5.24
C LEU A 59 11.52 11.21 -5.55
N ALA A 60 10.69 10.40 -6.22
CA ALA A 60 9.32 10.78 -6.55
C ALA A 60 8.45 10.90 -5.29
N VAL A 61 8.63 10.00 -4.32
CA VAL A 61 7.92 10.03 -3.03
C VAL A 61 8.31 11.28 -2.24
N GLU A 62 9.61 11.58 -2.16
CA GLU A 62 10.11 12.80 -1.49
C GLU A 62 9.56 14.06 -2.14
N GLN A 63 9.61 14.14 -3.47
CA GLN A 63 9.10 15.30 -4.20
C GLN A 63 7.59 15.46 -4.03
N SER A 64 6.83 14.38 -4.12
CA SER A 64 5.37 14.41 -3.90
C SER A 64 5.04 14.91 -2.50
N ARG A 65 5.76 14.42 -1.49
CA ARG A 65 5.62 14.88 -0.11
C ARG A 65 5.91 16.38 0.00
N GLN A 66 7.03 16.86 -0.55
CA GLN A 66 7.36 18.29 -0.57
C GLN A 66 6.28 19.12 -1.26
N ASN A 67 5.78 18.68 -2.41
CA ASN A 67 4.74 19.38 -3.16
C ASN A 67 3.44 19.54 -2.35
N ILE A 68 3.08 18.53 -1.54
CA ILE A 68 1.92 18.62 -0.64
C ILE A 68 2.14 19.71 0.42
N PHE A 69 3.31 19.71 1.07
CA PHE A 69 3.63 20.70 2.10
C PHE A 69 3.82 22.12 1.54
N ASN A 70 4.28 22.25 0.30
CA ASN A 70 4.45 23.53 -0.37
C ASN A 70 3.14 24.10 -0.93
N ASN A 71 2.06 23.32 -0.98
CA ASN A 71 0.75 23.78 -1.42
C ASN A 71 -0.08 24.26 -0.22
N PRO A 72 -0.31 25.58 -0.04
CA PRO A 72 -1.03 26.11 1.12
C PRO A 72 -2.46 25.59 1.24
N GLN A 73 -3.15 25.36 0.11
CA GLN A 73 -4.51 24.78 0.12
C GLN A 73 -4.50 23.33 0.60
N ALA A 74 -3.51 22.55 0.17
CA ALA A 74 -3.39 21.16 0.62
C ALA A 74 -3.08 21.09 2.12
N VAL A 75 -2.23 21.99 2.61
CA VAL A 75 -1.90 22.10 4.04
C VAL A 75 -3.09 22.58 4.87
N SER A 76 -3.84 23.60 4.42
CA SER A 76 -5.00 24.12 5.16
C SER A 76 -6.12 23.10 5.33
N HIS A 77 -6.22 22.15 4.40
CA HIS A 77 -7.20 21.07 4.41
C HIS A 77 -6.67 19.76 4.99
N MET A 78 -5.40 19.70 5.39
CA MET A 78 -4.77 18.50 5.93
C MET A 78 -5.40 18.14 7.28
N GLY A 79 -6.03 16.95 7.34
CA GLY A 79 -6.67 16.47 8.56
C GLY A 79 -8.03 17.11 8.88
N ASP A 80 -8.58 17.95 8.00
CA ASP A 80 -9.93 18.51 8.20
C ASP A 80 -11.00 17.39 8.01
N PRO A 81 -11.72 17.00 9.08
CA PRO A 81 -12.71 15.93 8.99
C PRO A 81 -13.90 16.31 8.10
N ARG A 82 -14.15 17.60 7.82
CA ARG A 82 -15.22 18.07 6.94
C ARG A 82 -14.97 17.72 5.46
N ASN A 83 -13.70 17.50 5.08
CA ASN A 83 -13.34 17.05 3.73
C ASN A 83 -13.61 15.56 3.52
N LEU A 84 -13.80 14.81 4.60
CA LEU A 84 -14.32 13.45 4.50
C LEU A 84 -15.80 13.58 4.11
N LYS A 85 -16.18 13.04 2.95
CA LYS A 85 -17.59 12.97 2.49
C LYS A 85 -18.40 11.99 3.34
N ILE A 86 -18.40 12.18 4.66
CA ILE A 86 -19.22 11.46 5.62
C ILE A 86 -20.57 12.16 5.58
N ARG A 87 -21.38 11.80 4.57
CA ARG A 87 -22.66 12.47 4.28
C ARG A 87 -23.76 12.16 5.28
N ASP A 88 -23.59 11.08 6.01
CA ASP A 88 -24.40 10.67 7.14
C ASP A 88 -23.49 9.80 8.01
N HIS A 89 -23.94 9.45 9.21
CA HIS A 89 -23.24 8.54 10.12
C HIS A 89 -22.93 7.14 9.55
N HIS A 90 -23.14 6.90 8.26
CA HIS A 90 -22.74 5.75 7.47
C HIS A 90 -21.21 5.66 7.25
N THR A 91 -20.47 5.44 8.33
CA THR A 91 -19.11 4.85 8.29
C THR A 91 -19.13 3.33 8.09
N ASP A 92 -20.32 2.76 7.96
CA ASP A 92 -20.65 1.35 7.81
C ASP A 92 -20.46 0.80 6.38
N VAL A 93 -20.29 1.64 5.35
CA VAL A 93 -20.04 1.16 3.98
C VAL A 93 -18.80 0.26 3.92
N SER A 94 -17.77 0.54 4.72
CA SER A 94 -16.58 -0.32 4.84
C SER A 94 -16.84 -1.63 5.59
N SER A 95 -17.85 -1.64 6.46
CA SER A 95 -18.38 -2.80 7.18
C SER A 95 -19.34 -3.65 6.32
N ILE A 96 -19.92 -3.08 5.27
CA ILE A 96 -20.89 -3.78 4.39
C ILE A 96 -20.24 -4.23 3.08
N LYS A 97 -19.38 -3.40 2.47
CA LYS A 97 -18.88 -3.62 1.12
C LYS A 97 -17.59 -4.45 1.11
N LYS A 98 -17.69 -5.69 0.62
CA LYS A 98 -16.54 -6.58 0.41
C LYS A 98 -15.56 -6.01 -0.62
N SER A 99 -14.29 -5.85 -0.23
CA SER A 99 -13.20 -5.48 -1.12
C SER A 99 -12.68 -6.67 -1.93
N LYS A 100 -12.19 -6.42 -3.16
CA LYS A 100 -11.47 -7.43 -3.97
C LYS A 100 -10.20 -7.96 -3.30
N ARG A 101 -9.63 -7.22 -2.34
CA ARG A 101 -8.46 -7.62 -1.56
C ARG A 101 -8.79 -8.51 -0.34
N ASN A 102 -10.07 -8.81 -0.10
CA ASN A 102 -10.48 -9.63 1.02
C ASN A 102 -10.18 -11.10 0.73
N THR A 103 -9.31 -11.70 1.56
CA THR A 103 -8.87 -13.10 1.44
C THR A 103 -9.67 -14.07 2.29
N SER A 104 -10.24 -13.62 3.42
CA SER A 104 -11.00 -14.45 4.36
C SER A 104 -12.45 -14.71 3.92
N GLY A 105 -12.94 -13.92 2.97
CA GLY A 105 -14.29 -14.00 2.46
C GLY A 105 -15.32 -13.17 3.24
N VAL A 106 -15.01 -12.80 4.49
CA VAL A 106 -15.91 -12.08 5.41
C VAL A 106 -15.32 -10.70 5.74
N VAL A 107 -16.15 -9.66 5.70
CA VAL A 107 -15.70 -8.28 5.98
C VAL A 107 -15.32 -8.15 7.45
N GLY A 108 -14.16 -7.57 7.73
CA GLY A 108 -13.68 -7.37 9.10
C GLY A 108 -13.07 -8.59 9.78
N VAL A 109 -13.06 -9.77 9.15
CA VAL A 109 -12.38 -10.96 9.68
C VAL A 109 -11.08 -11.18 8.92
N SER A 110 -9.95 -11.32 9.62
CA SER A 110 -8.64 -11.56 9.01
C SER A 110 -7.79 -12.50 9.85
N TYR A 111 -6.95 -13.30 9.21
CA TYR A 111 -5.99 -14.15 9.93
C TYR A 111 -4.69 -13.40 10.16
N ASP A 112 -4.27 -13.30 11.43
CA ASP A 112 -2.96 -12.77 11.79
C ASP A 112 -1.93 -13.91 11.82
N LYS A 113 -0.96 -13.84 10.90
CA LYS A 113 0.11 -14.82 10.77
C LYS A 113 1.11 -14.77 11.92
N GLN A 114 1.23 -13.63 12.61
CA GLN A 114 2.20 -13.46 13.69
C GLN A 114 1.70 -14.08 14.99
N SER A 115 0.44 -13.86 15.36
CA SER A 115 -0.19 -14.47 16.54
C SER A 115 -0.82 -15.84 16.27
N GLY A 116 -0.91 -16.27 15.01
CA GLY A 116 -1.55 -17.54 14.63
C GLY A 116 -3.06 -17.57 14.94
N SER A 117 -3.70 -16.41 15.02
CA SER A 117 -5.08 -16.25 15.49
C SER A 117 -5.94 -15.50 14.46
N TRP A 118 -7.23 -15.78 14.46
CA TRP A 118 -8.23 -15.03 13.68
C TRP A 118 -8.64 -13.77 14.41
N VAL A 119 -8.65 -12.62 13.74
CA VAL A 119 -9.06 -11.35 14.31
C VAL A 119 -10.37 -10.91 13.66
N ALA A 120 -11.35 -10.56 14.48
CA ALA A 120 -12.59 -9.95 14.03
C ALA A 120 -12.66 -8.50 14.48
N HIS A 121 -12.84 -7.61 13.51
CA HIS A 121 -13.03 -6.18 13.69
C HIS A 121 -14.46 -5.79 13.30
N PHE A 122 -15.12 -4.98 14.13
CA PHE A 122 -16.38 -4.30 13.80
C PHE A 122 -16.28 -2.83 14.18
N TYR A 123 -16.25 -1.99 13.15
CA TYR A 123 -16.24 -0.54 13.28
C TYR A 123 -17.62 0.01 12.94
N TYR A 124 -18.16 0.82 13.84
CA TYR A 124 -19.46 1.45 13.68
C TYR A 124 -19.46 2.82 14.34
N LYS A 125 -20.01 3.83 13.65
CA LYS A 125 -20.14 5.23 14.10
C LYS A 125 -18.89 5.78 14.81
N GLY A 126 -17.70 5.59 14.22
CA GLY A 126 -16.49 6.20 14.76
C GLY A 126 -15.68 5.35 15.75
N THR A 127 -16.19 4.17 16.16
CA THR A 127 -15.54 3.35 17.20
C THR A 127 -15.49 1.88 16.83
N TYR A 128 -14.47 1.17 17.34
CA TYR A 128 -14.39 -0.28 17.27
C TYR A 128 -15.21 -0.90 18.40
N ILE A 129 -16.31 -1.55 18.05
CA ILE A 129 -17.16 -2.28 19.01
C ILE A 129 -16.62 -3.70 19.20
N LEU A 130 -16.13 -4.32 18.12
CA LEU A 130 -15.45 -5.61 18.16
C LEU A 130 -14.01 -5.44 17.69
N ASN A 131 -13.07 -5.85 18.54
CA ASN A 131 -11.65 -5.98 18.20
C ASN A 131 -11.06 -7.11 19.04
N LYS A 132 -11.31 -8.36 18.63
CA LYS A 132 -10.94 -9.56 19.40
C LYS A 132 -10.27 -10.62 18.54
N HIS A 133 -9.43 -11.41 19.19
CA HIS A 133 -8.76 -12.58 18.63
C HIS A 133 -9.55 -13.85 18.96
N PHE A 134 -9.54 -14.81 18.03
CA PHE A 134 -10.21 -16.09 18.09
C PHE A 134 -9.27 -17.18 17.58
N ALA A 135 -9.36 -18.38 18.18
CA ALA A 135 -8.58 -19.53 17.72
C ALA A 135 -9.13 -20.08 16.40
N HIS A 136 -10.45 -20.12 16.24
CA HIS A 136 -11.12 -20.70 15.08
C HIS A 136 -11.75 -19.63 14.19
N PHE A 137 -11.77 -19.89 12.88
CA PHE A 137 -12.37 -19.00 11.88
C PHE A 137 -13.87 -18.81 12.12
N GLU A 138 -14.59 -19.89 12.41
CA GLU A 138 -16.05 -19.88 12.61
C GLU A 138 -16.47 -18.98 13.77
N ASP A 139 -15.69 -18.96 14.85
CA ASP A 139 -15.94 -18.10 16.01
C ASP A 139 -15.82 -16.62 15.66
N ALA A 140 -14.78 -16.26 14.89
CA ALA A 140 -14.56 -14.90 14.42
C ALA A 140 -15.70 -14.43 13.48
N VAL A 141 -16.16 -15.32 12.60
CA VAL A 141 -17.26 -15.04 11.67
C VAL A 141 -18.59 -14.89 12.42
N ARG A 142 -18.87 -15.76 13.38
CA ARG A 142 -20.08 -15.66 14.23
C ARG A 142 -20.08 -14.37 15.04
N ALA A 143 -18.96 -14.01 15.65
CA ALA A 143 -18.84 -12.74 16.38
C ALA A 143 -19.06 -11.53 15.48
N ARG A 144 -18.56 -11.57 14.24
CA ARG A 144 -18.79 -10.53 13.24
C ARG A 144 -20.26 -10.42 12.84
N HIS A 145 -20.91 -11.53 12.50
CA HIS A 145 -22.33 -11.54 12.11
C HIS A 145 -23.27 -11.13 13.23
N ALA A 146 -22.96 -11.48 14.49
CA ALA A 146 -23.73 -11.02 15.64
C ALA A 146 -23.76 -9.49 15.75
N MET A 147 -22.63 -8.82 15.50
CA MET A 147 -22.57 -7.36 15.47
C MET A 147 -23.32 -6.77 14.27
N GLU A 148 -23.24 -7.41 13.10
CA GLU A 148 -23.99 -6.98 11.92
C GLU A 148 -25.50 -7.00 12.16
N GLN A 149 -26.03 -8.09 12.72
CA GLN A 149 -27.45 -8.21 13.08
C GLN A 149 -27.87 -7.16 14.11
N GLN A 150 -27.05 -6.90 15.12
CA GLN A 150 -27.40 -5.97 16.20
C GLN A 150 -27.35 -4.50 15.76
N TYR A 151 -26.35 -4.10 14.98
CA TYR A 151 -26.07 -2.68 14.70
C TYR A 151 -26.46 -2.23 13.29
N LEU A 152 -26.50 -3.12 12.30
CA LEU A 152 -26.89 -2.77 10.93
C LEU A 152 -28.40 -2.97 10.71
N THR A 153 -29.01 -3.99 11.29
CA THR A 153 -30.46 -4.27 11.10
C THR A 153 -31.36 -3.37 11.95
N SER A 154 -30.88 -2.87 13.09
CA SER A 154 -31.66 -2.03 14.02
C SER A 154 -31.77 -0.56 13.62
N SER A 155 -31.19 -0.14 12.48
CA SER A 155 -31.19 1.27 12.04
C SER A 155 -32.34 1.63 11.08
N ASP A 156 -33.24 0.68 10.77
CA ASP A 156 -34.36 0.85 9.83
C ASP A 156 -35.76 0.88 10.51
N ASN A 157 -35.86 1.24 11.80
CA ASN A 157 -37.15 1.39 12.50
C ASN A 157 -37.26 2.71 13.27
#